data_AF-A0A2D1APK4-F1
#
_entry.id   AF-A0A2D1APK4-F1
#
_cell.length_a   1.000
_cell.length_b   1.000
_cell.length_c   1.000
_cell.angle_alpha   90.00
_cell.angle_beta   90.00
_cell.angle_gamma   90.00
#
_symmetry.space_group_name_H-M   'P 1'
#
loop_
_entity.id
_entity.type
_entity.pdbx_description
1 polymer ?
#
loop_
_entity_poly.entity_id
_entity_poly.type
_entity_poly.pdbx_seq_one_letter_code
_entity_poly.pdbx_strand_id
1 'polypeptide(L)' 'MPNHEPRGCSRGASYSWYMYSANRIKYPMVRGRLVRFWREARKTLGPVEAWASIVEDP' A
#
# COMPACT_ATOMS: atom_id res chain seq x y z
N MET A 1 -24.74 25.44 -29.06
CA MET A 1 -23.96 24.19 -28.90
C MET A 1 -24.69 23.32 -27.89
N PRO A 2 -24.83 22.00 -28.07
CA PRO A 2 -25.46 21.18 -27.04
C PRO A 2 -24.60 21.24 -25.78
N ASN A 3 -25.23 21.55 -24.63
CA ASN A 3 -24.53 21.60 -23.36
C ASN A 3 -24.00 20.19 -23.01
N HIS A 4 -22.88 20.12 -22.29
CA HIS A 4 -22.12 18.89 -22.07
C HIS A 4 -22.81 17.86 -21.15
N GLU A 5 -24.03 18.12 -20.71
CA GLU A 5 -24.70 17.39 -19.63
C GLU A 5 -25.44 16.14 -20.13
N PRO A 6 -25.51 15.06 -19.30
CA PRO A 6 -25.05 14.96 -17.91
C PRO A 6 -23.60 14.44 -17.74
N ARG A 7 -22.85 14.24 -18.84
CA ARG A 7 -21.58 13.48 -18.87
C ARG A 7 -21.76 12.06 -18.31
N GLY A 8 -20.66 11.43 -17.86
CA GLY A 8 -20.65 10.14 -17.18
C GLY A 8 -20.10 8.99 -18.03
N CYS A 9 -19.67 7.93 -17.35
CA CYS A 9 -19.28 6.67 -17.97
C CYS A 9 -19.57 5.51 -17.00
N SER A 10 -19.75 4.30 -17.53
CA SER A 10 -20.04 3.11 -16.72
C SER A 10 -19.00 2.84 -15.62
N ARG A 11 -17.73 3.20 -15.88
CA ARG A 11 -16.64 3.05 -14.89
C ARG A 11 -16.81 4.02 -13.71
N GLY A 12 -17.23 5.25 -13.97
CA GLY A 12 -17.49 6.25 -12.92
C GLY A 12 -18.72 5.88 -12.09
N ALA A 13 -19.75 5.31 -12.71
CA ALA A 13 -20.97 4.89 -12.02
C ALA A 13 -20.73 3.77 -10.98
N SER A 14 -19.73 2.92 -11.17
CA SER A 14 -19.40 1.83 -10.24
C SER A 14 -18.43 2.23 -9.10
N TYR A 15 -17.94 3.47 -9.06
CA TYR A 15 -16.86 3.87 -8.16
C TYR A 15 -17.21 3.74 -6.66
N SER A 16 -18.48 3.93 -6.30
CA SER A 16 -18.95 3.83 -4.90
C SER A 16 -18.64 2.47 -4.25
N TRP A 17 -18.52 1.41 -5.05
CA TRP A 17 -18.15 0.07 -4.57
C TRP A 17 -16.83 0.06 -3.80
N TYR A 18 -15.81 0.82 -4.25
CA TYR A 18 -14.48 0.78 -3.66
C TYR A 18 -14.40 1.33 -2.24
N MET A 19 -15.35 2.16 -1.81
CA MET A 19 -15.32 2.80 -0.49
C MET A 19 -15.35 1.76 0.64
N TYR A 20 -16.19 0.73 0.51
CA TYR A 20 -16.39 -0.32 1.52
C TYR A 20 -16.22 -1.75 0.96
N SER A 21 -15.73 -1.89 -0.27
CA SER A 21 -15.42 -3.21 -0.84
C SER A 21 -14.48 -4.03 0.04
N ALA A 22 -14.57 -5.36 -0.09
CA ALA A 22 -13.63 -6.29 0.55
C ALA A 22 -12.16 -6.04 0.16
N ASN A 23 -11.92 -5.40 -0.99
CA ASN A 23 -10.58 -5.10 -1.50
C ASN A 23 -10.07 -3.71 -1.08
N ARG A 24 -10.81 -2.97 -0.24
CA ARG A 24 -10.36 -1.67 0.25
C ARG A 24 -9.15 -1.83 1.16
N ILE A 25 -8.02 -1.26 0.73
CA ILE A 25 -6.83 -1.14 1.57
C ILE A 25 -7.11 -0.09 2.65
N LYS A 26 -7.04 -0.52 3.93
CA LYS A 26 -7.31 0.33 5.10
C LYS A 26 -6.04 0.77 5.82
N TYR A 27 -4.98 -0.03 5.73
CA TYR A 27 -3.74 0.16 6.50
C TYR A 27 -2.51 -0.09 5.62
N PRO A 28 -1.36 0.50 5.94
CA PRO A 28 -0.11 0.16 5.27
C PRO A 28 0.24 -1.30 5.57
N MET A 29 0.50 -2.08 4.53
CA MET A 29 0.81 -3.50 4.63
C MET A 29 2.27 -3.73 4.23
N VAL A 30 2.97 -4.57 4.99
CA VAL A 30 4.33 -5.02 4.68
C VAL A 30 4.37 -6.53 4.88
N ARG A 31 5.16 -7.25 4.06
CA ARG A 31 5.31 -8.71 4.18
C ARG A 31 5.80 -9.09 5.59
N GLY A 32 5.12 -10.05 6.22
CA GLY A 32 5.42 -10.43 7.61
C GLY A 32 6.87 -10.84 7.86
N ARG A 33 7.49 -11.60 6.94
CA ARG A 33 8.91 -12.00 7.04
C ARG A 33 9.85 -10.80 7.08
N LEU A 34 9.60 -9.81 6.20
CA LEU A 34 10.39 -8.58 6.14
C LEU A 34 10.23 -7.76 7.43
N VAL A 35 9.00 -7.55 7.90
CA VAL A 35 8.74 -6.78 9.13
C VAL A 35 9.42 -7.42 10.34
N ARG A 36 9.48 -8.75 10.41
CA ARG A 36 10.15 -9.47 11.49
C ARG A 36 11.64 -9.14 11.51
N PHE A 37 12.35 -9.35 10.39
CA PHE A 37 13.78 -9.05 10.32
C PHE A 37 14.08 -7.57 10.56
N TRP A 38 13.27 -6.69 9.98
CA TRP A 38 13.38 -5.25 10.20
C TRP A 38 13.27 -4.87 11.68
N ARG A 39 12.25 -5.39 12.38
CA ARG A 39 12.06 -5.11 13.81
C ARG A 39 13.18 -5.66 14.68
N GLU A 40 13.74 -6.82 14.35
CA GLU A 40 14.89 -7.39 15.07
C GLU A 40 16.15 -6.54 14.87
N ALA A 41 16.50 -6.23 13.61
CA ALA A 41 17.70 -5.42 13.31
C ALA A 41 17.61 -4.00 13.90
N ARG A 42 16.43 -3.39 13.90
CA ARG A 42 16.20 -2.05 14.46
C ARG A 42 16.31 -1.95 15.98
N LYS A 43 16.45 -3.07 16.71
CA LYS A 43 16.73 -3.04 18.16
C LYS A 43 18.14 -2.54 18.47
N THR A 44 19.08 -2.76 17.55
CA THR A 44 20.51 -2.49 17.78
C THR A 44 21.13 -1.58 16.72
N LEU A 45 20.64 -1.59 15.48
CA LEU A 45 21.22 -0.87 14.35
C LEU A 45 20.43 0.39 13.96
N GLY A 46 21.12 1.37 13.36
CA GLY A 46 20.50 2.48 12.64
C GLY A 46 19.63 2.00 11.47
N PRO A 47 18.71 2.80 10.94
CA PRO A 47 17.77 2.34 9.91
C PRO A 47 18.46 1.93 8.60
N VAL A 48 19.53 2.61 8.22
CA VAL A 48 20.31 2.30 7.01
C VAL A 48 21.13 1.02 7.22
N GLU A 49 21.80 0.89 8.37
CA GLU A 49 22.58 -0.30 8.74
C GLU A 49 21.70 -1.54 8.89
N ALA A 50 20.53 -1.40 9.52
CA ALA A 50 19.54 -2.47 9.65
C ALA A 50 19.00 -2.95 8.29
N TRP A 51 18.91 -2.05 7.32
CA TRP A 51 18.53 -2.42 5.96
C TRP A 51 19.67 -3.18 5.27
N ALA A 52 20.90 -2.65 5.34
CA ALA A 52 22.09 -3.30 4.80
C ALA A 52 22.23 -4.74 5.33
N SER A 53 22.08 -4.94 6.65
CA SER A 53 22.18 -6.27 7.26
C SER A 53 21.13 -7.29 6.79
N ILE A 54 19.99 -6.83 6.25
CA ILE A 54 18.91 -7.71 5.76
C ILE A 54 19.06 -8.02 4.28
N VAL A 55 19.52 -7.06 3.47
CA VAL A 55 19.63 -7.23 2.01
C VAL A 55 20.97 -7.84 1.58
N GLU A 56 22.00 -7.71 2.39
CA GLU A 56 23.34 -8.27 2.13
C GLU A 56 23.48 -9.71 2.67
N ASP A 57 22.47 -10.23 3.38
CA ASP A 57 22.39 -11.62 3.86
C ASP A 57 21.62 -12.50 2.84
N PRO A 58 22.28 -13.44 2.13
CA PRO A 58 21.70 -14.23 1.02
C PRO A 58 20.51 -15.14 1.37
#